data_AF-A0A961CG62-F1
#
_entry.id   AF-A0A961CG62-F1
#
_cell.length_a   1.000
_cell.length_b   1.000
_cell.length_c   1.000
_cell.angle_alpha   90.00
_cell.angle_beta   90.00
_cell.angle_gamma   90.00
#
_symmetry.space_group_name_H-M   'P 1'
#
loop_
_entity.id
_entity.type
_entity.pdbx_description
1 polymer ?
#
loop_
_entity_poly.entity_id
_entity_poly.type
_entity_poly.pdbx_seq_one_letter_code
_entity_poly.pdbx_strand_id
1 'polypeptide(L)'
;VAMDTAGRAVIFAGVTVVISLLGMLVIGLSFVSGLGISASVTVLATMLASTTLLPALLGLARQRVEVTRWRGLIAAGLVAIALIGVGLGIDALMVGLPLAVVVILAGLVLAPLKREVPRKPPKPIRETTAYRWSRVIQRRPWTAAIGGTLVLLLMAAPVLSLHMGFSDEGNFPEDSTTRQAYDLLADGFGAGFNGPFMIVAEVNGADDLATLGGLSQTLATTEGVALATPPIPNDPANPTAAMIRIIPTTSPQDRTTEDLVVNLRENVVPAAVEGTGVQPYVTGFVPIAIDFSTYLGERMLVFMGVVLLLSFLLLMAVFRSLLVPLKAVIMNMLSIAAAYGVSVAIFQWGWGGSFTGIEPAPIEPFIPMMMFAIVFGLS
;
A
#
# COMPACT_ATOMS: atom_id res chain seq x y z
N VAL A 1 4.36 17.72 -34.15
CA VAL A 1 5.64 17.18 -33.59
C VAL A 1 5.52 16.82 -32.11
N ALA A 2 5.34 17.77 -31.17
CA ALA A 2 5.27 17.45 -29.74
C ALA A 2 4.06 16.55 -29.39
N MET A 3 2.89 16.80 -29.99
CA MET A 3 1.71 15.94 -29.82
C MET A 3 1.86 14.57 -30.48
N ASP A 4 2.52 14.49 -31.65
CA ASP A 4 2.72 13.23 -32.37
C ASP A 4 3.70 12.28 -31.69
N THR A 5 4.53 12.79 -30.76
CA THR A 5 5.56 12.03 -30.06
C THR A 5 5.24 11.92 -28.57
N ALA A 6 5.38 13.01 -27.82
CA ALA A 6 5.11 13.03 -26.39
C ALA A 6 3.63 12.78 -26.06
N GLY A 7 2.71 13.35 -26.85
CA GLY A 7 1.27 13.13 -26.65
C GLY A 7 0.87 11.66 -26.77
N ARG A 8 1.42 10.95 -27.77
CA ARG A 8 1.23 9.50 -27.89
C ARG A 8 1.79 8.74 -26.68
N ALA A 9 3.01 9.07 -26.25
CA ALA A 9 3.63 8.42 -25.08
C ALA A 9 2.79 8.58 -23.81
N VAL A 10 2.25 9.79 -23.57
CA VAL A 10 1.37 10.07 -22.41
C VAL A 10 0.09 9.24 -22.48
N ILE A 11 -0.53 9.13 -23.66
CA ILE A 11 -1.75 8.32 -23.83
C ILE A 11 -1.46 6.84 -23.56
N PHE A 12 -0.36 6.30 -24.09
CA PHE A 12 0.00 4.90 -23.87
C PHE A 12 0.28 4.59 -22.40
N ALA A 13 1.08 5.42 -21.73
CA ALA A 13 1.35 5.27 -20.30
C ALA A 13 0.04 5.39 -19.49
N GLY A 14 -0.77 6.42 -19.76
CA GLY A 14 -2.03 6.64 -19.06
C GLY A 14 -3.03 5.49 -19.22
N VAL A 15 -3.18 4.94 -20.42
CA VAL A 15 -4.05 3.76 -20.67
C VAL A 15 -3.55 2.53 -19.90
N THR A 16 -2.24 2.32 -19.84
CA THR A 16 -1.64 1.20 -19.08
C THR A 16 -1.95 1.33 -17.59
N VAL A 17 -1.81 2.53 -17.02
CA VAL A 17 -2.18 2.84 -15.63
C VAL A 17 -3.67 2.59 -15.39
N VAL A 18 -4.54 3.09 -16.28
CA VAL A 18 -6.01 2.90 -16.15
C VAL A 18 -6.38 1.42 -16.18
N ILE A 19 -5.79 0.62 -17.06
CA ILE A 19 -6.03 -0.84 -17.11
C ILE A 19 -5.59 -1.49 -15.80
N SER A 20 -4.42 -1.12 -15.29
CA SER A 20 -3.88 -1.65 -14.03
C SER A 20 -4.81 -1.34 -12.84
N LEU A 21 -5.29 -0.09 -12.75
CA LEU A 21 -6.21 0.34 -11.69
C LEU A 21 -7.60 -0.28 -11.84
N LEU A 22 -8.15 -0.40 -13.06
CA LEU A 22 -9.42 -1.09 -13.28
C LEU A 22 -9.34 -2.60 -13.02
N GLY A 23 -8.14 -3.19 -13.07
CA GLY A 23 -7.92 -4.57 -12.65
C GLY A 23 -8.41 -4.84 -11.22
N MET A 24 -8.43 -3.83 -10.35
CA MET A 24 -8.96 -3.94 -8.98
C MET A 24 -10.43 -4.38 -8.93
N LEU A 25 -11.21 -4.20 -10.01
CA LEU A 25 -12.58 -4.70 -10.11
C LEU A 25 -12.67 -6.24 -9.99
N VAL A 26 -11.59 -6.95 -10.35
CA VAL A 26 -11.51 -8.42 -10.28
C VAL A 26 -11.55 -8.93 -8.84
N ILE A 27 -11.22 -8.07 -7.87
CA ILE A 27 -11.20 -8.43 -6.44
C ILE A 27 -12.60 -8.68 -5.91
N GLY A 28 -13.64 -8.06 -6.48
CA GLY A 28 -15.03 -8.29 -6.07
C GLY A 28 -15.46 -7.58 -4.78
N LEU A 29 -14.59 -6.75 -4.18
CA LEU A 29 -14.93 -5.91 -3.04
C LEU A 29 -15.36 -4.52 -3.51
N SER A 30 -16.46 -4.01 -2.96
CA SER A 30 -17.06 -2.73 -3.38
C SER A 30 -16.14 -1.53 -3.12
N PHE A 31 -15.47 -1.49 -1.97
CA PHE A 31 -14.54 -0.41 -1.65
C PHE A 31 -13.29 -0.45 -2.55
N VAL A 32 -12.71 -1.62 -2.81
CA VAL A 32 -11.57 -1.80 -3.74
C VAL A 32 -11.95 -1.35 -5.15
N SER A 33 -13.15 -1.75 -5.60
CA SER A 33 -13.70 -1.36 -6.88
C SER A 33 -13.89 0.16 -6.98
N GLY A 34 -14.39 0.79 -5.91
CA GLY A 34 -14.53 2.25 -5.82
C GLY A 34 -13.19 2.98 -5.89
N LEU A 35 -12.17 2.47 -5.20
CA LEU A 35 -10.80 3.01 -5.27
C LEU A 35 -10.24 2.88 -6.70
N GLY A 36 -10.37 1.71 -7.33
CA GLY A 36 -9.90 1.48 -8.69
C GLY A 36 -10.59 2.38 -9.72
N ILE A 37 -11.91 2.52 -9.66
CA ILE A 37 -12.68 3.39 -10.57
C ILE A 37 -12.29 4.86 -10.36
N SER A 38 -12.28 5.35 -9.12
CA SER A 38 -11.96 6.76 -8.84
C SER A 38 -10.55 7.12 -9.30
N ALA A 39 -9.55 6.31 -8.97
CA ALA A 39 -8.18 6.52 -9.40
C ALA A 39 -8.05 6.49 -10.93
N SER A 40 -8.75 5.55 -11.60
CA SER A 40 -8.77 5.46 -13.06
C SER A 40 -9.38 6.70 -13.72
N VAL A 41 -10.48 7.22 -13.17
CA VAL A 41 -11.12 8.45 -13.65
C VAL A 41 -10.19 9.65 -13.48
N THR A 42 -9.50 9.77 -12.34
CA THR A 42 -8.52 10.83 -12.11
C THR A 42 -7.36 10.78 -13.11
N VAL A 43 -6.81 9.58 -13.37
CA VAL A 43 -5.75 9.40 -14.37
C VAL A 43 -6.25 9.76 -15.77
N LEU A 44 -7.45 9.30 -16.14
CA LEU A 44 -8.08 9.63 -17.42
C LEU A 44 -8.27 11.13 -17.59
N ALA A 45 -8.81 11.81 -16.59
CA ALA A 45 -8.99 13.27 -16.61
C ALA A 45 -7.64 13.99 -16.73
N THR A 46 -6.62 13.54 -15.99
CA THR A 46 -5.27 14.12 -16.05
C THR A 46 -4.63 13.90 -17.41
N MET A 47 -4.80 12.72 -18.01
CA MET A 47 -4.32 12.40 -19.36
C MET A 47 -4.99 13.28 -20.42
N LEU A 48 -6.31 13.48 -20.33
CA LEU A 48 -7.05 14.39 -21.21
C LEU A 48 -6.57 15.83 -21.03
N ALA A 49 -6.40 16.30 -19.79
CA ALA A 49 -5.89 17.64 -19.52
C ALA A 49 -4.46 17.83 -20.06
N SER A 50 -3.58 16.83 -19.87
CA SER A 50 -2.20 16.87 -20.35
C SER A 50 -2.10 16.85 -21.88
N THR A 51 -3.07 16.28 -22.59
CA THR A 51 -3.08 16.21 -24.06
C THR A 51 -3.85 17.34 -24.71
N THR A 52 -4.65 18.11 -23.95
CA THR A 52 -5.46 19.22 -24.47
C THR A 52 -5.04 20.57 -23.88
N LEU A 53 -5.16 20.73 -22.57
CA LEU A 53 -4.93 21.98 -21.85
C LEU A 53 -3.45 22.38 -21.87
N LEU A 54 -2.54 21.45 -21.58
CA LEU A 54 -1.10 21.78 -21.55
C LEU A 54 -0.59 22.28 -22.92
N PRO A 55 -0.85 21.61 -24.05
CA PRO A 55 -0.50 22.14 -25.37
C PRO A 55 -1.16 23.49 -25.69
N ALA A 56 -2.42 23.70 -25.28
CA ALA A 56 -3.11 24.98 -25.47
C ALA A 56 -2.44 26.12 -24.70
N LEU A 57 -2.11 25.90 -23.43
CA LEU A 57 -1.40 26.88 -22.59
C LEU A 57 0.00 27.18 -23.13
N LEU A 58 0.74 26.16 -23.60
CA LEU A 58 2.03 26.34 -24.26
C LEU A 58 1.88 27.14 -25.58
N GLY A 59 0.82 26.88 -26.33
CA GLY A 59 0.47 27.63 -27.54
C GLY A 59 0.18 29.12 -27.27
N LEU A 60 -0.44 29.43 -26.14
CA LEU A 60 -0.70 30.81 -25.69
C LEU A 60 0.57 31.50 -25.19
N ALA A 61 1.40 30.78 -24.41
CA ALA A 61 2.60 31.35 -23.80
C ALA A 61 3.77 31.51 -24.80
N ARG A 62 3.80 30.73 -25.90
CA ARG A 62 4.82 30.78 -26.97
C ARG A 62 6.24 30.88 -26.41
N GLN A 63 7.01 31.88 -26.85
CA GLN A 63 8.41 32.10 -26.47
C GLN A 63 8.59 32.54 -25.01
N ARG A 64 7.53 32.98 -24.32
CA ARG A 64 7.62 33.43 -22.91
C ARG A 64 7.93 32.28 -21.95
N VAL A 65 7.60 31.04 -22.32
CA VAL A 65 7.92 29.84 -21.54
C VAL A 65 9.44 29.64 -21.43
N GLU A 66 10.20 30.05 -22.44
CA GLU A 66 11.65 29.83 -22.48
C GLU A 66 12.46 30.92 -21.76
N VAL A 67 11.80 31.93 -21.17
CA VAL A 67 12.47 33.05 -20.50
C VAL A 67 12.39 32.85 -18.99
N THR A 68 13.43 32.26 -18.42
CA THR A 68 13.58 32.17 -16.95
C THR A 68 14.38 33.36 -16.45
N ARG A 69 13.83 34.12 -15.50
CA ARG A 69 14.52 35.24 -14.84
C ARG A 69 15.03 34.80 -13.46
N TRP A 70 16.14 35.39 -13.01
CA TRP A 70 16.75 35.06 -11.71
C TRP A 70 15.79 35.17 -10.53
N ARG A 71 14.90 36.19 -10.51
CA ARG A 71 13.87 36.31 -9.47
C ARG A 71 12.95 35.10 -9.37
N GLY A 72 12.57 34.51 -10.50
CA GLY A 72 11.68 33.35 -10.53
C GLY A 72 12.40 32.08 -10.06
N LEU A 73 13.66 31.90 -10.47
CA LEU A 73 14.47 30.76 -10.06
C LEU A 73 14.75 30.77 -8.55
N ILE A 74 15.15 31.92 -8.00
CA ILE A 74 15.43 32.06 -6.57
C ILE A 74 14.15 31.88 -5.75
N ALA A 75 13.04 32.50 -6.17
CA ALA A 75 11.75 32.32 -5.49
C ALA A 75 11.28 30.86 -5.51
N ALA A 76 11.40 30.17 -6.65
CA ALA A 76 11.07 28.74 -6.75
C ALA A 76 11.95 27.88 -5.83
N GLY A 77 13.26 28.17 -5.73
CA GLY A 77 14.16 27.49 -4.81
C GLY A 77 13.78 27.70 -3.34
N LEU A 78 13.41 28.93 -2.97
CA LEU A 78 12.95 29.26 -1.61
C LEU A 78 11.62 28.59 -1.25
N VAL A 79 10.69 28.54 -2.20
CA VAL A 79 9.43 27.78 -2.03
C VAL A 79 9.71 26.29 -1.89
N ALA A 80 10.61 25.72 -2.69
CA ALA A 80 10.98 24.31 -2.58
C ALA A 80 11.61 23.99 -1.20
N ILE A 81 12.48 24.86 -0.68
CA ILE A 81 13.05 24.72 0.66
C ILE A 81 11.96 24.79 1.74
N ALA A 82 11.01 25.73 1.60
CA ALA A 82 9.90 25.84 2.55
C ALA A 82 9.00 24.59 2.53
N LEU A 83 8.71 24.05 1.35
CA LEU A 83 7.94 22.81 1.21
C LEU A 83 8.66 21.60 1.82
N ILE A 84 9.99 21.50 1.63
CA ILE A 84 10.81 20.48 2.31
C ILE A 84 10.75 20.67 3.83
N GLY A 85 10.82 21.92 4.29
CA GLY A 85 10.65 22.28 5.70
C GLY A 85 9.36 21.79 6.31
N VAL A 86 8.23 22.06 5.65
CA VAL A 86 6.92 21.55 6.05
C VAL A 86 6.91 20.03 6.10
N GLY A 87 7.44 19.37 5.06
CA GLY A 87 7.48 17.91 5.01
C GLY A 87 8.33 17.25 6.11
N LEU A 88 9.32 17.97 6.65
CA LEU A 88 10.19 17.51 7.72
C LEU A 88 9.80 18.04 9.11
N GLY A 89 8.72 18.84 9.23
CA GLY A 89 8.32 19.47 10.49
C GLY A 89 9.31 20.53 11.00
N ILE A 90 10.11 21.14 10.12
CA ILE A 90 11.12 22.16 10.49
C ILE A 90 10.55 23.55 10.23
N ASP A 91 9.91 24.14 11.24
CA ASP A 91 9.24 25.45 11.14
C ASP A 91 10.16 26.57 10.62
N ALA A 92 11.44 26.52 10.96
CA ALA A 92 12.43 27.51 10.52
C ALA A 92 12.56 27.63 8.99
N LEU A 93 12.32 26.53 8.26
CA LEU A 93 12.42 26.52 6.80
C LEU A 93 11.19 27.17 6.12
N MET A 94 10.08 27.36 6.84
CA MET A 94 8.90 28.08 6.31
C MET A 94 9.19 29.54 5.98
N VAL A 95 10.26 30.13 6.53
CA VAL A 95 10.76 31.48 6.18
C VAL A 95 11.07 31.61 4.68
N GLY A 96 11.28 30.49 3.97
CA GLY A 96 11.42 30.48 2.51
C GLY A 96 10.22 31.07 1.76
N LEU A 97 8.98 30.88 2.25
CA LEU A 97 7.78 31.43 1.61
C LEU A 97 7.72 32.97 1.61
N PRO A 98 7.79 33.67 2.76
CA PRO A 98 7.82 35.14 2.77
C PRO A 98 9.05 35.67 2.05
N LEU A 99 10.20 35.00 2.15
CA LEU A 99 11.41 35.41 1.42
C LEU A 99 11.24 35.29 -0.10
N ALA A 100 10.53 34.27 -0.60
CA ALA A 100 10.20 34.14 -2.01
C ALA A 100 9.35 35.32 -2.51
N VAL A 101 8.35 35.76 -1.72
CA VAL A 101 7.54 36.94 -2.03
C VAL A 101 8.41 38.20 -2.08
N VAL A 102 9.29 38.38 -1.09
CA VAL A 102 10.24 39.50 -1.06
C VAL A 102 11.15 39.49 -2.29
N VAL A 103 11.67 38.33 -2.70
CA VAL A 103 12.51 38.20 -3.92
C VAL A 103 11.73 38.54 -5.19
N ILE A 104 10.46 38.17 -5.29
CA ILE A 104 9.60 38.52 -6.43
C ILE A 104 9.39 40.04 -6.48
N LEU A 105 9.03 40.65 -5.35
CA LEU A 105 8.80 42.10 -5.22
C LEU A 105 10.09 42.91 -5.46
N ALA A 106 11.20 42.52 -4.84
CA ALA A 106 12.51 43.12 -5.06
C ALA A 106 12.96 42.96 -6.52
N GLY A 107 12.60 41.85 -7.17
CA GLY A 107 12.80 41.61 -8.59
C GLY A 107 11.98 42.52 -9.53
N LEU A 108 11.06 43.35 -9.00
CA LEU A 108 10.42 44.44 -9.76
C LEU A 108 11.30 45.68 -9.85
N VAL A 109 12.23 45.87 -8.92
CA VAL A 109 13.08 47.06 -8.83
C VAL A 109 14.54 46.74 -9.18
N LEU A 110 15.09 45.67 -8.61
CA LEU A 110 16.49 45.29 -8.75
C LEU A 110 16.84 44.75 -10.15
N ALA A 111 17.75 45.44 -10.83
CA ALA A 111 18.28 45.05 -12.13
C ALA A 111 18.87 43.62 -12.21
N PRO A 112 19.68 43.12 -11.25
CA PRO A 112 20.26 41.78 -11.35
C PRO A 112 19.20 40.66 -11.34
N LEU A 113 18.11 40.85 -10.59
CA LEU A 113 17.01 39.88 -10.47
C LEU A 113 16.10 39.82 -11.70
N LYS A 114 16.11 40.86 -12.54
CA LYS A 114 15.39 40.92 -13.82
C LYS A 114 16.12 40.22 -14.96
N ARG A 115 17.44 40.00 -14.82
CA ARG A 115 18.26 39.38 -15.86
C ARG A 115 17.77 37.96 -16.15
N GLU A 116 17.86 37.60 -17.43
CA GLU A 116 17.59 36.25 -17.87
C GLU A 116 18.71 35.33 -17.40
N VAL A 117 18.34 34.13 -16.96
CA VAL A 117 19.30 33.11 -16.62
C VAL A 117 19.97 32.66 -17.92
N PRO A 118 21.32 32.72 -18.02
CA PRO A 118 22.01 32.34 -19.24
C PRO A 118 21.69 30.89 -19.59
N ARG A 119 21.24 30.65 -20.82
CA ARG A 119 20.93 29.31 -21.31
C ARG A 119 22.23 28.52 -21.41
N LYS A 120 22.28 27.36 -20.74
CA LYS A 120 23.40 26.43 -20.90
C LYS A 120 23.30 25.83 -22.32
N PRO A 121 24.36 25.88 -23.14
CA PRO A 121 24.31 25.29 -24.46
C PRO A 121 24.06 23.77 -24.34
N PRO A 122 23.25 23.18 -25.25
CA PRO A 122 23.03 21.74 -25.24
C PRO A 122 24.36 21.03 -25.43
N LYS A 123 24.69 20.13 -24.51
CA LYS A 123 25.89 19.30 -24.63
C LYS A 123 25.72 18.33 -25.80
N PRO A 124 26.75 18.08 -26.62
CA PRO A 124 26.74 17.01 -27.60
C PRO A 124 26.35 15.67 -26.94
N ILE A 125 25.52 14.85 -27.60
CA ILE A 125 24.99 13.59 -27.03
C ILE A 125 26.11 12.71 -26.48
N ARG A 126 27.25 12.64 -27.18
CA ARG A 126 28.41 11.80 -26.79
C ARG A 126 29.09 12.24 -25.49
N GLU A 127 28.92 13.49 -25.09
CA GLU A 127 29.49 14.06 -23.86
C GLU A 127 28.52 13.97 -22.67
N THR A 128 27.28 13.53 -22.92
CA THR A 128 26.30 13.36 -21.84
C THR A 128 26.69 12.18 -20.95
N THR A 129 26.42 12.32 -19.65
CA THR A 129 26.64 11.27 -18.66
C THR A 129 25.81 10.03 -18.99
N ALA A 130 24.57 10.21 -19.45
CA ALA A 130 23.68 9.14 -19.89
C ALA A 130 24.28 8.31 -21.05
N TYR A 131 24.88 8.97 -22.04
CA TYR A 131 25.55 8.27 -23.14
C TYR A 131 26.75 7.46 -22.65
N ARG A 132 27.60 8.06 -21.81
CA ARG A 132 28.78 7.37 -21.24
C ARG A 132 28.36 6.15 -20.41
N TRP A 133 27.33 6.29 -19.58
CA TRP A 133 26.76 5.20 -18.78
C TRP A 133 26.19 4.08 -19.65
N SER A 134 25.41 4.42 -20.68
CA SER A 134 24.89 3.45 -21.65
C SER A 134 26.01 2.63 -22.31
N ARG A 135 27.13 3.27 -22.67
CA ARG A 135 28.30 2.58 -23.23
C ARG A 135 29.00 1.67 -22.23
N VAL A 136 29.00 1.98 -20.94
CA VAL A 136 29.52 1.08 -19.90
C VAL A 136 28.67 -0.19 -19.84
N ILE A 137 27.34 -0.05 -19.80
CA ILE A 137 26.41 -1.19 -19.79
C ILE A 137 26.55 -2.03 -21.07
N GLN A 138 26.56 -1.38 -22.24
CA GLN A 138 26.68 -2.07 -23.55
C GLN A 138 28.02 -2.80 -23.74
N ARG A 139 29.10 -2.36 -23.07
CA ARG A 139 30.41 -3.04 -23.17
C ARG A 139 30.43 -4.38 -22.45
N ARG A 140 29.64 -4.55 -21.39
CA ARG A 140 29.53 -5.81 -20.63
C ARG A 140 28.06 -6.06 -20.26
N PRO A 141 27.21 -6.43 -21.24
CA PRO A 141 25.77 -6.53 -21.02
C PRO A 141 25.42 -7.64 -20.02
N TRP A 142 26.11 -8.78 -20.08
CA TRP A 142 25.84 -9.91 -19.16
C TRP A 142 26.20 -9.60 -17.71
N THR A 143 27.31 -8.89 -17.44
CA THR A 143 27.65 -8.53 -16.06
C THR A 143 26.66 -7.53 -15.48
N ALA A 144 26.20 -6.58 -16.30
CA ALA A 144 25.19 -5.60 -15.89
C ALA A 144 23.83 -6.28 -15.66
N ALA A 145 23.42 -7.18 -16.55
CA ALA A 145 22.17 -7.93 -16.41
C ALA A 145 22.19 -8.83 -15.17
N ILE A 146 23.23 -9.66 -15.01
CA ILE A 146 23.35 -10.57 -13.85
C ILE A 146 23.47 -9.76 -12.56
N GLY A 147 24.32 -8.74 -12.52
CA GLY A 147 24.51 -7.91 -11.33
C GLY A 147 23.22 -7.18 -10.93
N GLY A 148 22.52 -6.57 -11.89
CA GLY A 148 21.24 -5.90 -11.65
C GLY A 148 20.15 -6.87 -11.16
N THR A 149 20.01 -8.02 -11.81
CA THR A 149 19.06 -9.06 -11.40
C THR A 149 19.37 -9.60 -10.00
N LEU A 150 20.64 -9.86 -9.68
CA LEU A 150 21.03 -10.33 -8.34
C LEU A 150 20.70 -9.29 -7.27
N VAL A 151 20.97 -8.01 -7.53
CA VAL A 151 20.61 -6.93 -6.60
C VAL A 151 19.10 -6.88 -6.37
N LEU A 152 18.29 -6.98 -7.44
CA LEU A 152 16.84 -6.99 -7.30
C LEU A 152 16.33 -8.24 -6.58
N LEU A 153 16.89 -9.41 -6.84
CA LEU A 153 16.53 -10.65 -6.15
C LEU A 153 16.89 -10.59 -4.66
N LEU A 154 18.04 -10.00 -4.31
CA LEU A 154 18.42 -9.76 -2.92
C LEU A 154 17.43 -8.81 -2.23
N MET A 155 17.02 -7.73 -2.91
CA MET A 155 16.00 -6.82 -2.39
C MET A 155 14.61 -7.45 -2.30
N ALA A 156 14.31 -8.42 -3.17
CA ALA A 156 13.03 -9.14 -3.18
C ALA A 156 12.97 -10.28 -2.16
N ALA A 157 14.10 -10.79 -1.68
CA ALA A 157 14.16 -11.92 -0.75
C ALA A 157 13.27 -11.77 0.51
N PRO A 158 13.17 -10.59 1.15
CA PRO A 158 12.29 -10.41 2.31
C PRO A 158 10.81 -10.67 2.02
N VAL A 159 10.37 -10.58 0.75
CA VAL A 159 8.96 -10.83 0.39
C VAL A 159 8.49 -12.23 0.74
N LEU A 160 9.41 -13.20 0.86
CA LEU A 160 9.10 -14.57 1.29
C LEU A 160 8.66 -14.63 2.76
N SER A 161 8.94 -13.59 3.54
CA SER A 161 8.50 -13.46 4.93
C SER A 161 7.26 -12.59 5.11
N LEU A 162 6.67 -12.11 4.00
CA LEU A 162 5.52 -11.22 4.00
C LEU A 162 4.39 -11.78 4.88
N HIS A 163 4.05 -11.05 5.92
CA HIS A 163 2.85 -11.28 6.72
C HIS A 163 1.82 -10.20 6.39
N MET A 164 0.65 -10.60 5.91
CA MET A 164 -0.47 -9.68 5.71
C MET A 164 -1.36 -9.71 6.94
N GLY A 165 -1.66 -8.54 7.47
CA GLY A 165 -2.48 -8.38 8.67
C GLY A 165 -2.74 -6.90 8.93
N PHE A 166 -3.60 -6.60 9.89
CA PHE A 166 -3.84 -5.23 10.29
C PHE A 166 -2.92 -4.86 11.45
N SER A 167 -2.32 -3.68 11.37
CA SER A 167 -1.61 -3.08 12.50
C SER A 167 -2.61 -2.71 13.61
N ASP A 168 -2.14 -2.72 14.85
CA ASP A 168 -2.90 -2.27 16.01
C ASP A 168 -2.24 -1.05 16.68
N GLU A 169 -2.84 -0.56 17.76
CA GLU A 169 -2.34 0.58 18.52
C GLU A 169 -0.96 0.30 19.17
N GLY A 170 -0.54 -0.97 19.26
CA GLY A 170 0.79 -1.40 19.65
C GLY A 170 1.87 -1.08 18.62
N ASN A 171 1.55 -0.47 17.49
CA ASN A 171 2.53 0.05 16.53
C ASN A 171 2.69 1.59 16.60
N PHE A 172 1.95 2.26 17.49
CA PHE A 172 2.06 3.71 17.64
C PHE A 172 3.29 4.09 18.47
N PRO A 173 3.80 5.34 18.33
CA PRO A 173 4.91 5.86 19.14
C PRO A 173 4.66 5.70 20.64
N GLU A 174 5.69 5.29 21.39
CA GLU A 174 5.63 5.01 22.84
C GLU A 174 5.18 6.22 23.69
N ASP A 175 5.44 7.43 23.21
CA ASP A 175 5.05 8.67 23.88
C ASP A 175 3.58 9.05 23.64
N SER A 176 2.89 8.36 22.72
CA SER A 176 1.48 8.62 22.44
C SER A 176 0.59 8.06 23.55
N THR A 177 -0.46 8.82 23.90
CA THR A 177 -1.45 8.39 24.90
C THR A 177 -2.18 7.11 24.47
N THR A 178 -2.34 6.89 23.16
CA THR A 178 -2.98 5.70 22.60
C THR A 178 -2.12 4.46 22.83
N ARG A 179 -0.80 4.55 22.57
CA ARG A 179 0.13 3.45 22.82
C ARG A 179 0.19 3.09 24.32
N GLN A 180 0.29 4.11 25.18
CA GLN A 180 0.31 3.90 26.63
C GLN A 180 -0.97 3.23 27.14
N ALA A 181 -2.14 3.58 26.60
CA ALA A 181 -3.40 2.92 26.96
C ALA A 181 -3.42 1.45 26.52
N TYR A 182 -2.92 1.15 25.32
CA TYR A 182 -2.80 -0.22 24.81
C TYR A 182 -1.89 -1.08 25.71
N ASP A 183 -0.71 -0.55 26.07
CA ASP A 183 0.26 -1.25 26.92
C ASP A 183 -0.30 -1.48 28.33
N LEU A 184 -0.98 -0.49 28.92
CA LEU A 184 -1.64 -0.64 30.23
C LEU A 184 -2.73 -1.71 30.23
N LEU A 185 -3.49 -1.84 29.14
CA LEU A 185 -4.48 -2.91 28.99
C LEU A 185 -3.81 -4.28 28.86
N ALA A 186 -2.73 -4.36 28.08
CA ALA A 186 -1.96 -5.60 27.92
C ALA A 186 -1.30 -6.04 29.23
N ASP A 187 -0.71 -5.13 29.99
CA ASP A 187 -0.07 -5.38 31.28
C ASP A 187 -1.08 -5.81 32.34
N GLY A 188 -2.26 -5.18 32.35
CA GLY A 188 -3.30 -5.44 33.36
C GLY A 188 -4.13 -6.68 33.10
N PHE A 189 -4.43 -6.99 31.83
CA PHE A 189 -5.42 -8.00 31.44
C PHE A 189 -4.90 -9.04 30.43
N GLY A 190 -3.65 -8.92 30.00
CA GLY A 190 -3.02 -9.77 28.97
C GLY A 190 -3.12 -9.18 27.57
N ALA A 191 -2.14 -9.48 26.70
CA ALA A 191 -2.02 -8.89 25.36
C ALA A 191 -3.28 -9.07 24.48
N GLY A 192 -3.94 -10.22 24.57
CA GLY A 192 -5.15 -10.48 23.79
C GLY A 192 -6.39 -9.73 24.25
N PHE A 193 -6.33 -9.02 25.38
CA PHE A 193 -7.42 -8.13 25.81
C PHE A 193 -7.64 -6.97 24.83
N ASN A 194 -6.62 -6.60 24.04
CA ASN A 194 -6.74 -5.56 23.02
C ASN A 194 -7.49 -6.02 21.75
N GLY A 195 -7.83 -7.31 21.62
CA GLY A 195 -8.67 -7.81 20.52
C GLY A 195 -9.43 -9.06 20.87
N PRO A 196 -10.39 -8.97 21.81
CA PRO A 196 -11.33 -10.05 22.04
C PRO A 196 -12.15 -10.29 20.79
N PHE A 197 -12.48 -11.55 20.55
CA PHE A 197 -13.40 -11.94 19.49
C PHE A 197 -14.51 -12.83 20.08
N MET A 198 -15.42 -13.30 19.25
CA MET A 198 -16.62 -13.96 19.75
C MET A 198 -17.07 -15.09 18.85
N ILE A 199 -17.75 -16.06 19.44
CA ILE A 199 -18.53 -17.06 18.73
C ILE A 199 -19.99 -16.70 18.89
N VAL A 200 -20.73 -16.68 17.80
CA VAL A 200 -22.18 -16.44 17.78
C VAL A 200 -22.89 -17.63 17.18
N ALA A 201 -24.02 -18.02 17.76
CA ALA A 201 -24.85 -19.10 17.23
C ALA A 201 -26.33 -18.74 17.40
N GLU A 202 -27.14 -19.16 16.44
CA GLU A 202 -28.59 -19.22 16.63
C GLU A 202 -28.92 -20.36 17.60
N VAL A 203 -29.91 -20.14 18.47
CA VAL A 203 -30.36 -21.12 19.45
C VAL A 203 -31.87 -21.27 19.37
N ASN A 204 -32.34 -22.51 19.39
CA ASN A 204 -33.76 -22.88 19.26
C ASN A 204 -34.28 -23.61 20.51
N GLY A 205 -33.68 -23.35 21.67
CA GLY A 205 -34.11 -23.92 22.94
C GLY A 205 -32.99 -24.06 23.96
N ALA A 206 -33.32 -24.69 25.09
CA ALA A 206 -32.38 -24.91 26.19
C ALA A 206 -31.25 -25.90 25.84
N ASP A 207 -31.51 -26.88 24.97
CA ASP A 207 -30.52 -27.89 24.56
C ASP A 207 -29.38 -27.26 23.75
N ASP A 208 -29.69 -26.29 22.88
CA ASP A 208 -28.68 -25.54 22.12
C ASP A 208 -27.82 -24.67 23.05
N LEU A 209 -28.43 -24.05 24.08
CA LEU A 209 -27.68 -23.32 25.10
C LEU A 209 -26.78 -24.24 25.94
N ALA A 210 -27.24 -25.46 26.26
CA ALA A 210 -26.42 -26.46 26.95
C ALA A 210 -25.23 -26.90 26.08
N THR A 211 -25.45 -27.09 24.77
CA THR A 211 -24.40 -27.38 23.79
C THR A 211 -23.36 -26.26 23.75
N LEU A 212 -23.79 -24.99 23.68
CA LEU A 212 -22.88 -23.84 23.74
C LEU A 212 -22.17 -23.72 25.10
N GLY A 213 -22.80 -24.18 26.19
CA GLY A 213 -22.16 -24.30 27.49
C GLY A 213 -21.01 -25.30 27.49
N GLY A 214 -21.19 -26.45 26.83
CA GLY A 214 -20.14 -27.44 26.59
C GLY A 214 -19.01 -26.88 25.73
N LEU A 215 -19.35 -26.20 24.62
CA LEU A 215 -18.39 -25.51 23.77
C LEU A 215 -17.56 -24.48 24.56
N SER A 216 -18.21 -23.65 25.39
CA SER A 216 -17.53 -22.66 26.25
C SER A 216 -16.50 -23.32 27.18
N GLN A 217 -16.80 -24.49 27.76
CA GLN A 217 -15.86 -25.23 28.60
C GLN A 217 -14.69 -25.78 27.79
N THR A 218 -14.94 -26.35 26.60
CA THR A 218 -13.87 -26.80 25.70
C THR A 218 -12.94 -25.64 25.35
N LEU A 219 -13.52 -24.50 24.93
CA LEU A 219 -12.78 -23.28 24.59
C LEU A 219 -11.91 -22.77 25.75
N ALA A 220 -12.40 -22.83 26.99
CA ALA A 220 -11.64 -22.41 28.16
C ALA A 220 -10.40 -23.28 28.43
N THR A 221 -10.33 -24.48 27.86
CA THR A 221 -9.17 -25.39 27.95
C THR A 221 -8.33 -25.46 26.68
N THR A 222 -8.75 -24.76 25.62
CA THR A 222 -8.03 -24.72 24.35
C THR A 222 -6.76 -23.87 24.47
N GLU A 223 -5.65 -24.40 23.98
CA GLU A 223 -4.38 -23.65 23.91
C GLU A 223 -4.55 -22.34 23.14
N GLY A 224 -3.99 -21.25 23.66
CA GLY A 224 -4.11 -19.91 23.07
C GLY A 224 -5.34 -19.11 23.52
N VAL A 225 -6.30 -19.72 24.23
CA VAL A 225 -7.44 -19.01 24.84
C VAL A 225 -7.11 -18.65 26.28
N ALA A 226 -7.07 -17.35 26.60
CA ALA A 226 -6.89 -16.86 27.97
C ALA A 226 -8.21 -16.87 28.76
N LEU A 227 -9.32 -16.55 28.10
CA LEU A 227 -10.66 -16.55 28.69
C LEU A 227 -11.71 -16.87 27.64
N ALA A 228 -12.64 -17.76 27.98
CA ALA A 228 -13.90 -17.94 27.27
C ALA A 228 -15.06 -17.68 28.25
N THR A 229 -16.00 -16.80 27.90
CA THR A 229 -17.17 -16.55 28.75
C THR A 229 -18.19 -17.70 28.62
N PRO A 230 -19.06 -17.91 29.60
CA PRO A 230 -20.29 -18.69 29.39
C PRO A 230 -21.10 -18.11 28.21
N PRO A 231 -21.96 -18.90 27.55
CA PRO A 231 -22.84 -18.40 26.51
C PRO A 231 -23.81 -17.36 27.09
N ILE A 232 -23.84 -16.18 26.46
CA ILE A 232 -24.70 -15.06 26.81
C ILE A 232 -25.84 -15.00 25.79
N PRO A 233 -27.08 -15.34 26.16
CA PRO A 233 -28.22 -15.24 25.26
C PRO A 233 -28.57 -13.78 24.97
N ASN A 234 -29.13 -13.52 23.79
CA ASN A 234 -29.64 -12.20 23.39
C ASN A 234 -30.88 -11.77 24.19
N ASP A 235 -31.73 -12.73 24.56
CA ASP A 235 -32.90 -12.55 25.43
C ASP A 235 -32.91 -13.67 26.47
N PRO A 236 -32.85 -13.35 27.78
CA PRO A 236 -32.91 -14.35 28.84
C PRO A 236 -34.22 -15.15 28.90
N ALA A 237 -35.34 -14.58 28.42
CA ALA A 237 -36.65 -15.21 28.48
C ALA A 237 -36.93 -16.10 27.26
N ASN A 238 -36.56 -15.65 26.06
CA ASN A 238 -36.76 -16.35 24.80
C ASN A 238 -35.52 -16.25 23.91
N PRO A 239 -34.45 -16.99 24.23
CA PRO A 239 -33.18 -16.88 23.53
C PRO A 239 -33.33 -17.36 22.07
N THR A 240 -32.91 -16.53 21.12
CA THR A 240 -32.85 -16.88 19.69
C THR A 240 -31.43 -16.86 19.15
N ALA A 241 -30.51 -16.21 19.86
CA ALA A 241 -29.08 -16.26 19.60
C ALA A 241 -28.30 -16.20 20.91
N ALA A 242 -27.09 -16.74 20.92
CA ALA A 242 -26.17 -16.60 22.04
C ALA A 242 -24.76 -16.29 21.54
N MET A 243 -23.99 -15.60 22.38
CA MET A 243 -22.59 -15.29 22.11
C MET A 243 -21.67 -15.81 23.22
N ILE A 244 -20.49 -16.26 22.82
CA ILE A 244 -19.37 -16.60 23.71
C ILE A 244 -18.25 -15.63 23.36
N ARG A 245 -17.78 -14.84 24.32
CA ARG A 245 -16.62 -13.96 24.12
C ARG A 245 -15.34 -14.71 24.44
N ILE A 246 -14.34 -14.56 23.59
CA ILE A 246 -13.03 -15.19 23.67
C ILE A 246 -11.97 -14.10 23.76
N ILE A 247 -11.06 -14.25 24.72
CA ILE A 247 -9.86 -13.42 24.85
C ILE A 247 -8.67 -14.34 24.54
N PRO A 248 -7.89 -14.07 23.48
CA PRO A 248 -6.68 -14.83 23.18
C PRO A 248 -5.56 -14.52 24.19
N THR A 249 -4.52 -15.34 24.22
CA THR A 249 -3.32 -15.08 25.04
C THR A 249 -2.39 -14.04 24.42
N THR A 250 -2.42 -13.90 23.10
CA THR A 250 -1.51 -13.05 22.30
C THR A 250 -2.23 -11.87 21.65
N SER A 251 -1.47 -10.91 21.13
CA SER A 251 -2.04 -9.68 20.57
C SER A 251 -2.87 -9.94 19.31
N PRO A 252 -3.75 -9.00 18.93
CA PRO A 252 -4.66 -9.15 17.78
C PRO A 252 -3.94 -9.37 16.44
N GLN A 253 -2.75 -8.79 16.30
CA GLN A 253 -1.92 -8.84 15.10
C GLN A 253 -0.88 -9.98 15.11
N ASP A 254 -0.82 -10.78 16.16
CA ASP A 254 0.11 -11.92 16.27
C ASP A 254 -0.36 -13.09 15.40
N ARG A 255 0.58 -13.76 14.74
CA ARG A 255 0.34 -14.99 13.97
C ARG A 255 -0.24 -16.09 14.83
N THR A 256 0.14 -16.19 16.10
CA THR A 256 -0.43 -17.20 17.01
C THR A 256 -1.93 -16.99 17.25
N THR A 257 -2.40 -15.74 17.20
CA THR A 257 -3.84 -15.42 17.29
C THR A 257 -4.56 -15.82 15.99
N GLU A 258 -3.92 -15.65 14.83
CA GLU A 258 -4.44 -16.14 13.55
C GLU A 258 -4.56 -17.66 13.53
N ASP A 259 -3.51 -18.38 13.93
CA ASP A 259 -3.49 -19.84 14.02
C ASP A 259 -4.57 -20.36 14.99
N LEU A 260 -4.80 -19.66 16.11
CA LEU A 260 -5.90 -19.96 17.02
C LEU A 260 -7.26 -19.85 16.33
N VAL A 261 -7.53 -18.77 15.61
CA VAL A 261 -8.82 -18.58 14.92
C VAL A 261 -9.05 -19.68 13.88
N VAL A 262 -8.02 -20.05 13.12
CA VAL A 262 -8.08 -21.16 12.15
C VAL A 262 -8.37 -22.49 12.87
N ASN A 263 -7.63 -22.81 13.93
CA ASN A 263 -7.83 -24.03 14.70
C ASN A 263 -9.24 -24.09 15.34
N LEU A 264 -9.74 -22.96 15.82
CA LEU A 264 -11.11 -22.87 16.34
C LEU A 264 -12.14 -23.19 15.27
N ARG A 265 -11.97 -22.66 14.06
CA ARG A 265 -12.90 -22.86 12.93
C ARG A 265 -12.84 -24.26 12.33
N GLU A 266 -11.66 -24.84 12.22
CA GLU A 266 -11.47 -26.12 11.52
C GLU A 266 -11.61 -27.34 12.43
N ASN A 267 -11.20 -27.22 13.70
CA ASN A 267 -11.10 -28.37 14.60
C ASN A 267 -12.01 -28.24 15.83
N VAL A 268 -11.85 -27.18 16.61
CA VAL A 268 -12.45 -27.11 17.97
C VAL A 268 -13.96 -26.89 17.92
N VAL A 269 -14.43 -25.89 17.18
CA VAL A 269 -15.86 -25.56 17.10
C VAL A 269 -16.63 -26.69 16.42
N PRO A 270 -16.24 -27.20 15.23
CA PRO A 270 -16.96 -28.29 14.59
C PRO A 270 -17.03 -29.56 15.43
N ALA A 271 -15.93 -29.96 16.10
CA ALA A 271 -15.92 -31.14 16.95
C ALA A 271 -16.82 -31.00 18.19
N ALA A 272 -16.90 -29.80 18.77
CA ALA A 272 -17.71 -29.54 19.96
C ALA A 272 -19.23 -29.50 19.68
N VAL A 273 -19.63 -29.22 18.43
CA VAL A 273 -21.05 -29.20 18.01
C VAL A 273 -21.41 -30.35 17.07
N GLU A 274 -20.53 -31.33 16.89
CA GLU A 274 -20.75 -32.46 15.99
C GLU A 274 -22.01 -33.25 16.42
N GLY A 275 -22.87 -33.55 15.46
CA GLY A 275 -24.14 -34.25 15.72
C GLY A 275 -25.22 -33.37 16.38
N THR A 276 -24.93 -32.09 16.63
CA THR A 276 -25.93 -31.09 17.07
C THR A 276 -26.46 -30.29 15.88
N GLY A 277 -27.64 -29.68 16.03
CA GLY A 277 -28.20 -28.77 15.03
C GLY A 277 -27.63 -27.35 15.08
N VAL A 278 -26.70 -27.07 16.00
CA VAL A 278 -26.17 -25.73 16.27
C VAL A 278 -25.07 -25.40 15.26
N GLN A 279 -25.12 -24.19 14.69
CA GLN A 279 -24.08 -23.67 13.78
C GLN A 279 -23.43 -22.41 14.37
N PRO A 280 -22.32 -22.56 15.12
CA PRO A 280 -21.58 -21.43 15.65
C PRO A 280 -20.65 -20.81 14.60
N TYR A 281 -20.55 -19.48 14.61
CA TYR A 281 -19.69 -18.69 13.75
C TYR A 281 -18.66 -17.93 14.58
N VAL A 282 -17.38 -18.07 14.24
CA VAL A 282 -16.28 -17.30 14.85
C VAL A 282 -16.18 -15.94 14.15
N THR A 283 -16.44 -14.86 14.89
CA THR A 283 -16.55 -13.49 14.40
C THR A 283 -15.95 -12.47 15.39
N GLY A 284 -16.02 -11.19 15.06
CA GLY A 284 -15.35 -10.11 15.77
C GLY A 284 -14.23 -9.49 14.92
N PHE A 285 -13.61 -8.42 15.41
CA PHE A 285 -12.61 -7.67 14.62
C PHE A 285 -11.47 -8.56 14.10
N VAL A 286 -10.87 -9.38 14.97
CA VAL A 286 -9.73 -10.23 14.60
C VAL A 286 -10.10 -11.30 13.56
N PRO A 287 -11.14 -12.15 13.76
CA PRO A 287 -11.53 -13.11 12.73
C PRO A 287 -11.95 -12.47 11.40
N ILE A 288 -12.63 -11.32 11.43
CA ILE A 288 -13.01 -10.56 10.21
C ILE A 288 -11.76 -10.04 9.48
N ALA A 289 -10.78 -9.51 10.22
CA ALA A 289 -9.53 -9.03 9.67
C ALA A 289 -8.72 -10.17 9.01
N ILE A 290 -8.70 -11.35 9.61
CA ILE A 290 -8.10 -12.56 9.04
C ILE A 290 -8.85 -12.98 7.77
N ASP A 291 -10.19 -13.08 7.81
CA ASP A 291 -11.01 -13.45 6.65
C ASP A 291 -10.77 -12.51 5.46
N PHE A 292 -10.68 -11.21 5.75
CA PHE A 292 -10.39 -10.20 4.76
C PHE A 292 -8.99 -10.36 4.16
N SER A 293 -7.98 -10.61 5.00
CA SER A 293 -6.59 -10.82 4.58
C SER A 293 -6.46 -12.05 3.68
N THR A 294 -7.07 -13.17 4.09
CA THR A 294 -7.11 -14.42 3.34
C THR A 294 -7.82 -14.24 2.00
N TYR A 295 -9.02 -13.66 1.99
CA TYR A 295 -9.77 -13.38 0.78
C TYR A 295 -8.96 -12.55 -0.22
N LEU A 296 -8.28 -11.52 0.26
CA LEU A 296 -7.48 -10.65 -0.59
C LEU A 296 -6.25 -11.36 -1.13
N GLY A 297 -5.54 -12.11 -0.28
CA GLY A 297 -4.39 -12.91 -0.65
C GLY A 297 -4.69 -13.94 -1.76
N GLU A 298 -5.82 -14.65 -1.64
CA GLU A 298 -6.28 -15.60 -2.66
C GLU A 298 -6.60 -14.90 -4.00
N ARG A 299 -7.20 -13.70 -3.93
CA ARG A 299 -7.56 -12.92 -5.12
C ARG A 299 -6.36 -12.22 -5.77
N MET A 300 -5.28 -11.95 -5.04
CA MET A 300 -4.13 -11.21 -5.54
C MET A 300 -3.51 -11.86 -6.79
N LEU A 301 -3.36 -13.19 -6.82
CA LEU A 301 -2.79 -13.88 -7.98
C LEU A 301 -3.68 -13.73 -9.22
N VAL A 302 -5.00 -13.78 -9.05
CA VAL A 302 -5.96 -13.58 -10.14
C VAL A 302 -5.90 -12.13 -10.63
N PHE A 303 -5.91 -11.17 -9.71
CA PHE A 303 -5.77 -9.75 -10.02
C PHE A 303 -4.49 -9.44 -10.81
N MET A 304 -3.33 -9.89 -10.30
CA MET A 304 -2.04 -9.72 -10.98
C MET A 304 -2.06 -10.39 -12.35
N GLY A 305 -2.56 -11.62 -12.45
CA GLY A 305 -2.65 -12.35 -13.72
C GLY A 305 -3.45 -11.58 -14.78
N VAL A 306 -4.61 -11.03 -14.41
CA VAL A 306 -5.45 -10.24 -15.31
C VAL A 306 -4.74 -8.96 -15.76
N VAL A 307 -4.17 -8.18 -14.83
CA VAL A 307 -3.48 -6.92 -15.16
C VAL A 307 -2.26 -7.18 -16.05
N LEU A 308 -1.47 -8.20 -15.73
CA LEU A 308 -0.30 -8.60 -16.52
C LEU A 308 -0.72 -9.02 -17.93
N LEU A 309 -1.78 -9.82 -18.06
CA LEU A 309 -2.28 -10.27 -19.36
C LEU A 309 -2.77 -9.09 -20.21
N LEU A 310 -3.62 -8.22 -19.65
CA LEU A 310 -4.16 -7.07 -20.38
C LEU A 310 -3.05 -6.11 -20.81
N SER A 311 -2.09 -5.86 -19.93
CA SER A 311 -0.96 -4.99 -20.23
C SER A 311 0.00 -5.62 -21.23
N PHE A 312 0.23 -6.93 -21.16
CA PHE A 312 0.98 -7.67 -22.16
C PHE A 312 0.32 -7.57 -23.54
N LEU A 313 -1.00 -7.75 -23.63
CA LEU A 313 -1.75 -7.62 -24.88
C LEU A 313 -1.70 -6.19 -25.44
N LEU A 314 -1.83 -5.18 -24.57
CA LEU A 314 -1.69 -3.78 -24.97
C LEU A 314 -0.29 -3.51 -25.55
N LEU A 315 0.76 -3.87 -24.82
CA LEU A 315 2.14 -3.67 -25.25
C LEU A 315 2.45 -4.49 -26.51
N MET A 316 1.88 -5.68 -26.66
CA MET A 316 1.99 -6.48 -27.88
C MET A 316 1.38 -5.74 -29.07
N ALA A 317 0.19 -5.16 -28.93
CA ALA A 317 -0.45 -4.40 -30.00
C ALA A 317 0.38 -3.16 -30.40
N VAL A 318 1.01 -2.50 -29.41
CA VAL A 318 1.84 -1.31 -29.63
C VAL A 318 3.19 -1.65 -30.28
N PHE A 319 3.91 -2.62 -29.73
CA PHE A 319 5.25 -2.98 -30.21
C PHE A 319 5.24 -4.00 -31.35
N ARG A 320 4.08 -4.62 -31.64
CA ARG A 320 3.92 -5.71 -32.61
C ARG A 320 4.96 -6.82 -32.40
N SER A 321 5.23 -7.13 -31.14
CA SER A 321 6.29 -8.05 -30.71
C SER A 321 5.81 -8.84 -29.50
N LEU A 322 6.21 -10.11 -29.42
CA LEU A 322 5.97 -10.97 -28.25
C LEU A 322 7.08 -10.84 -27.20
N LEU A 323 8.34 -10.76 -27.64
CA LEU A 323 9.49 -10.75 -26.74
C LEU A 323 9.65 -9.43 -25.98
N VAL A 324 9.30 -8.29 -26.61
CA VAL A 324 9.45 -6.97 -26.00
C VAL A 324 8.49 -6.77 -24.82
N PRO A 325 7.19 -7.11 -24.92
CA PRO A 325 6.29 -7.09 -23.77
C PRO A 325 6.66 -8.14 -22.71
N LEU A 326 7.04 -9.36 -23.13
CA LEU A 326 7.37 -10.42 -22.18
C LEU A 326 8.54 -10.04 -21.27
N LYS A 327 9.64 -9.52 -21.85
CA LYS A 327 10.77 -9.04 -21.04
C LYS A 327 10.37 -7.89 -20.11
N ALA A 328 9.47 -7.00 -20.57
CA ALA A 328 9.02 -5.86 -19.77
C ALA A 328 8.22 -6.34 -18.56
N VAL A 329 7.29 -7.28 -18.75
CA VAL A 329 6.51 -7.91 -17.68
C VAL A 329 7.43 -8.58 -16.66
N ILE A 330 8.41 -9.37 -17.10
CA ILE A 330 9.35 -10.05 -16.18
C ILE A 330 10.15 -9.03 -15.35
N MET A 331 10.69 -7.99 -16.00
CA MET A 331 11.46 -6.96 -15.30
C MET A 331 10.59 -6.15 -14.34
N ASN A 332 9.35 -5.87 -14.71
CA ASN A 332 8.39 -5.17 -13.87
C ASN A 332 8.02 -6.02 -12.64
N MET A 333 7.70 -7.31 -12.82
CA MET A 333 7.47 -8.23 -11.70
C MET A 333 8.66 -8.31 -10.75
N LEU A 334 9.88 -8.37 -11.26
CA LEU A 334 11.09 -8.38 -10.43
C LEU A 334 11.26 -7.05 -9.65
N SER A 335 10.95 -5.92 -10.27
CA SER A 335 10.96 -4.61 -9.62
C SER A 335 9.89 -4.48 -8.53
N ILE A 336 8.68 -4.99 -8.77
CA ILE A 336 7.59 -5.02 -7.79
C ILE A 336 7.96 -5.93 -6.63
N ALA A 337 8.51 -7.11 -6.89
CA ALA A 337 8.97 -8.03 -5.85
C ALA A 337 10.07 -7.38 -4.99
N ALA A 338 11.00 -6.65 -5.60
CA ALA A 338 12.00 -5.88 -4.88
C ALA A 338 11.37 -4.76 -4.05
N ALA A 339 10.37 -4.05 -4.57
CA ALA A 339 9.65 -3.01 -3.83
C ALA A 339 8.92 -3.61 -2.61
N TYR A 340 8.25 -4.75 -2.76
CA TYR A 340 7.64 -5.45 -1.64
C TYR A 340 8.66 -5.94 -0.62
N GLY A 341 9.78 -6.52 -1.07
CA GLY A 341 10.83 -6.98 -0.16
C GLY A 341 11.44 -5.82 0.63
N VAL A 342 11.64 -4.66 0.01
CA VAL A 342 12.04 -3.43 0.73
C VAL A 342 10.96 -2.99 1.72
N SER A 343 9.68 -3.02 1.35
CA SER A 343 8.59 -2.72 2.29
C SER A 343 8.59 -3.68 3.49
N VAL A 344 8.80 -4.97 3.27
CA VAL A 344 8.89 -5.97 4.35
C VAL A 344 10.09 -5.70 5.25
N ALA A 345 11.26 -5.41 4.66
CA ALA A 345 12.46 -5.13 5.43
C ALA A 345 12.30 -3.88 6.32
N ILE A 346 11.66 -2.82 5.80
CA ILE A 346 11.44 -1.58 6.55
C ILE A 346 10.36 -1.78 7.61
N PHE A 347 9.17 -2.24 7.21
CA PHE A 347 7.98 -2.22 8.06
C PHE A 347 7.78 -3.47 8.90
N GLN A 348 8.31 -4.63 8.52
CA GLN A 348 8.18 -5.86 9.31
C GLN A 348 9.46 -6.23 10.04
N TRP A 349 10.63 -6.03 9.42
CA TRP A 349 11.91 -6.29 10.08
C TRP A 349 12.46 -5.08 10.83
N GLY A 350 11.83 -3.90 10.70
CA GLY A 350 12.22 -2.68 11.41
C GLY A 350 13.47 -1.98 10.86
N TRP A 351 13.87 -2.23 9.61
CA TRP A 351 15.04 -1.56 9.06
C TRP A 351 14.87 -0.05 9.00
N GLY A 352 15.78 0.67 9.66
CA GLY A 352 15.75 2.12 9.74
C GLY A 352 14.74 2.69 10.75
N GLY A 353 14.03 1.82 11.50
CA GLY A 353 13.02 2.24 12.49
C GLY A 353 13.54 3.22 13.52
N SER A 354 14.79 3.08 13.97
CA SER A 354 15.43 4.01 14.92
C SER A 354 15.63 5.44 14.39
N PHE A 355 15.66 5.64 13.06
CA PHE A 355 15.78 6.96 12.45
C PHE A 355 14.43 7.56 12.06
N THR A 356 13.45 6.72 11.77
CA THR A 356 12.12 7.12 11.28
C THR A 356 11.07 7.15 12.37
N GLY A 357 11.32 6.51 13.52
CA GLY A 357 10.33 6.30 14.58
C GLY A 357 9.23 5.30 14.20
N ILE A 358 9.49 4.45 13.20
CA ILE A 358 8.52 3.46 12.70
C ILE A 358 8.73 2.15 13.44
N GLU A 359 7.70 1.71 14.17
CA GLU A 359 7.67 0.40 14.81
C GLU A 359 7.29 -0.71 13.82
N PRO A 360 7.81 -1.94 13.99
CA PRO A 360 7.45 -3.07 13.14
C PRO A 360 5.96 -3.41 13.23
N ALA A 361 5.32 -3.66 12.08
CA ALA A 361 3.90 -4.01 11.97
C ALA A 361 3.64 -4.98 10.80
N PRO A 362 2.54 -5.75 10.82
CA PRO A 362 2.04 -6.45 9.63
C PRO A 362 1.79 -5.48 8.47
N ILE A 363 1.90 -5.98 7.24
CA ILE A 363 1.55 -5.19 6.06
C ILE A 363 0.06 -5.31 5.81
N GLU A 364 -0.65 -4.17 5.79
CA GLU A 364 -2.09 -4.19 5.55
C GLU A 364 -2.42 -4.83 4.19
N PRO A 365 -3.41 -5.73 4.12
CA PRO A 365 -3.64 -6.56 2.93
C PRO A 365 -3.86 -5.76 1.64
N PHE A 366 -4.44 -4.56 1.73
CA PHE A 366 -4.70 -3.73 0.54
C PHE A 366 -3.44 -3.03 0.01
N ILE A 367 -2.36 -2.91 0.80
CA ILE A 367 -1.13 -2.22 0.40
C ILE A 367 -0.44 -2.96 -0.75
N PRO A 368 -0.16 -4.27 -0.69
CA PRO A 368 0.42 -5.00 -1.81
C PRO A 368 -0.38 -4.84 -3.10
N MET A 369 -1.71 -4.94 -3.02
CA MET A 369 -2.59 -4.74 -4.17
C MET A 369 -2.44 -3.34 -4.78
N MET A 370 -2.52 -2.29 -3.98
CA MET A 370 -2.38 -0.92 -4.47
C MET A 370 -0.98 -0.65 -5.03
N MET A 371 0.06 -1.10 -4.33
CA MET A 371 1.44 -1.01 -4.79
C MET A 371 1.62 -1.73 -6.13
N PHE A 372 1.03 -2.92 -6.31
CA PHE A 372 1.04 -3.59 -7.61
C PHE A 372 0.42 -2.71 -8.68
N ALA A 373 -0.82 -2.26 -8.46
CA ALA A 373 -1.57 -1.49 -9.44
C ALA A 373 -0.83 -0.21 -9.87
N ILE A 374 -0.27 0.50 -8.90
CA ILE A 374 0.43 1.77 -9.10
C ILE A 374 1.80 1.54 -9.72
N VAL A 375 2.66 0.71 -9.13
CA VAL A 375 4.03 0.48 -9.61
C VAL A 375 4.01 -0.15 -10.99
N PHE A 376 3.09 -1.09 -11.22
CA PHE A 376 2.91 -1.70 -12.54
C PHE A 376 2.47 -0.68 -13.58
N GLY A 377 1.52 0.20 -13.25
CA GLY A 377 1.06 1.25 -14.16
C GLY A 377 2.15 2.28 -14.51
N LEU A 378 3.06 2.56 -13.57
CA LEU A 378 4.15 3.52 -13.75
C LEU A 378 5.36 2.96 -14.51
N SER A 379 5.52 1.64 -14.55
CA SER A 379 6.68 0.93 -15.11
C SER A 379 6.42 0.47 -16.55
#